data_AF-A0A2E1HYY9-F1
#
_entry.id   AF-A0A2E1HYY9-F1
#
_cell.length_a   1.000
_cell.length_b   1.000
_cell.length_c   1.000
_cell.angle_alpha   90.00
_cell.angle_beta   90.00
_cell.angle_gamma   90.00
#
_symmetry.space_group_name_H-M   'P 1'
#
loop_
_entity.id
_entity.type
_entity.pdbx_description
1 polymer ?
#
loop_
_entity_poly.entity_id
_entity_poly.type
_entity_poly.pdbx_seq_one_letter_code
_entity_poly.pdbx_strand_id
1 'polypeptide(L)'
;MEDITFDATANQKRIQLEAIEEMIYRKGEAFTDLIAADEWSKAIAKMELLYEDHGEESIEGLSLVRRTEASMELLMGLGRWDQAEQVSLSFLALRAGRTAEIARLILTASSLAQRDIPEAIPRLNLLADEDIEAARMRWITAILDPSKKIPNNIRVMLRLDPVTKRNIDLIRRYFEGVPTSNLSWKNNPAGKLQILGEIARYRLWSQSDIALDKLEAWAEKNDLDMMTWPHGQTARALLYLDRGMVASAVNIVKKTMELHPRHPHLRRLAIHLAFQGEMEMPIPEVTGLIWADTMDGDWEINWSTSHNVVAAPSITTNGMKKHSWNANSWVVRKGMTTVKTGINDWRKIEWTNSPLANHLIMTGLVTTVGGVPIDLGFPGWINLKQCEKAKLLDL
;
A
#
# COMPACT_ATOMS: atom_id res chain seq x y z
N MET A 1 -1.72 -24.43 49.95
CA MET A 1 -0.85 -23.58 49.12
C MET A 1 -0.19 -24.51 48.14
N GLU A 2 -0.74 -24.62 46.93
CA GLU A 2 -0.13 -25.38 45.85
C GLU A 2 0.85 -24.47 45.12
N ASP A 3 2.09 -24.95 44.98
CA ASP A 3 3.20 -24.26 44.34
C ASP A 3 2.92 -24.04 42.85
N ILE A 4 2.87 -22.77 42.45
CA ILE A 4 2.93 -22.37 41.05
C ILE A 4 4.39 -22.59 40.60
N THR A 5 4.66 -23.75 40.02
CA THR A 5 5.92 -24.04 39.34
C THR A 5 5.90 -23.32 38.00
N PHE A 6 6.54 -22.14 37.92
CA PHE A 6 6.77 -21.47 36.65
C PHE A 6 7.66 -22.35 35.76
N ASP A 7 7.15 -22.66 34.57
CA ASP A 7 7.71 -23.59 33.58
C ASP A 7 9.01 -23.05 32.95
N ALA A 8 10.10 -23.10 33.72
CA ALA A 8 11.45 -22.75 33.27
C ALA A 8 11.90 -23.61 32.07
N THR A 9 11.36 -24.82 31.96
CA THR A 9 11.58 -25.78 30.86
C THR A 9 10.95 -25.34 29.54
N ALA A 10 9.75 -24.75 29.54
CA ALA A 10 9.14 -24.18 28.34
C ALA A 10 9.92 -22.96 27.82
N ASN A 11 10.40 -22.10 28.72
CA ASN A 11 11.20 -20.94 28.32
C ASN A 11 12.56 -21.37 27.73
N GLN A 12 13.21 -22.38 28.31
CA GLN A 12 14.44 -22.97 27.76
C GLN A 12 14.24 -23.62 26.38
N LYS A 13 13.15 -24.38 26.19
CA LYS A 13 12.81 -24.95 24.88
C LYS A 13 12.53 -23.88 23.84
N ARG A 14 11.87 -22.78 24.23
CA ARG A 14 11.59 -21.64 23.35
C ARG A 14 12.88 -20.93 22.91
N ILE A 15 13.80 -20.69 23.84
CA ILE A 15 15.12 -20.11 23.54
C ILE A 15 15.95 -21.05 22.65
N GLN A 16 15.88 -22.37 22.86
CA GLN A 16 16.54 -23.35 21.99
C GLN A 16 15.93 -23.39 20.58
N LEU A 17 14.61 -23.32 20.46
CA LEU A 17 13.90 -23.21 19.18
C LEU A 17 14.26 -21.91 18.46
N GLU A 18 14.31 -20.77 19.16
CA GLU A 18 14.76 -19.47 18.62
C GLU A 18 16.24 -19.50 18.17
N ALA A 19 17.10 -20.20 18.90
CA ALA A 19 18.51 -20.36 18.53
C ALA A 19 18.68 -21.29 17.31
N ILE A 20 17.92 -22.38 17.22
CA ILE A 20 17.87 -23.27 16.05
C ILE A 20 17.26 -22.51 14.85
N GLU A 21 16.26 -21.67 15.10
CA GLU A 21 15.61 -20.80 14.13
C GLU A 21 16.59 -19.78 13.52
N GLU A 22 17.43 -19.15 14.33
CA GLU A 22 18.54 -18.31 13.86
C GLU A 22 19.62 -19.11 13.14
N MET A 23 19.91 -20.35 13.55
CA MET A 23 21.02 -21.13 13.01
C MET A 23 20.70 -21.78 11.65
N ILE A 24 19.47 -22.28 11.45
CA ILE A 24 19.04 -22.95 10.20
C ILE A 24 18.71 -21.93 9.10
N TYR A 25 18.15 -20.76 9.47
CA TYR A 25 17.62 -19.80 8.48
C TYR A 25 18.33 -18.43 8.51
N ARG A 26 19.53 -18.38 9.09
CA ARG A 26 20.41 -17.20 9.05
C ARG A 26 20.66 -16.75 7.60
N LYS A 27 20.43 -15.46 7.33
CA LYS A 27 20.88 -14.64 6.17
C LYS A 27 19.90 -14.39 5.00
N GLY A 28 18.59 -14.35 5.24
CA GLY A 28 17.65 -13.76 4.25
C GLY A 28 17.28 -12.32 4.59
N GLU A 29 17.14 -11.45 3.59
CA GLU A 29 16.50 -10.11 3.75
C GLU A 29 15.07 -10.25 4.30
N ALA A 30 14.58 -9.32 5.12
CA ALA A 30 13.20 -9.39 5.63
C ALA A 30 12.17 -9.24 4.50
N PHE A 31 10.96 -9.80 4.66
CA PHE A 31 9.90 -9.62 3.65
C PHE A 31 9.52 -8.14 3.53
N THR A 32 9.40 -7.43 4.65
CA THR A 32 9.26 -5.96 4.66
C THR A 32 10.35 -5.23 3.86
N ASP A 33 11.62 -5.62 3.98
CA ASP A 33 12.72 -4.99 3.23
C ASP A 33 12.55 -5.22 1.72
N LEU A 34 12.24 -6.45 1.32
CA LEU A 34 11.98 -6.82 -0.08
C LEU A 34 10.80 -6.03 -0.66
N ILE A 35 9.69 -5.94 0.07
CA ILE A 35 8.50 -5.19 -0.36
C ILE A 35 8.80 -3.69 -0.42
N ALA A 36 9.50 -3.14 0.58
CA ALA A 36 9.91 -1.74 0.59
C ALA A 36 10.87 -1.38 -0.56
N ALA A 37 11.69 -2.34 -0.99
CA ALA A 37 12.56 -2.23 -2.15
C ALA A 37 11.85 -2.46 -3.51
N ASP A 38 10.55 -2.78 -3.50
CA ASP A 38 9.75 -3.12 -4.70
C ASP A 38 10.16 -4.45 -5.38
N GLU A 39 10.79 -5.34 -4.63
CA GLU A 39 11.36 -6.63 -5.06
C GLU A 39 10.36 -7.79 -4.91
N TRP A 40 9.14 -7.58 -5.42
CA TRP A 40 8.03 -8.53 -5.30
C TRP A 40 8.34 -9.93 -5.82
N SER A 41 9.08 -10.05 -6.94
CA SER A 41 9.41 -11.38 -7.49
C SER A 41 10.28 -12.20 -6.54
N LYS A 42 11.24 -11.56 -5.87
CA LYS A 42 12.07 -12.19 -4.83
C LYS A 42 11.25 -12.51 -3.59
N ALA A 43 10.39 -11.59 -3.15
CA ALA A 43 9.53 -11.80 -2.00
C ALA A 43 8.58 -13.00 -2.19
N ILE A 44 7.93 -13.12 -3.35
CA ILE A 44 7.02 -14.23 -3.62
C ILE A 44 7.79 -15.55 -3.79
N ALA A 45 8.93 -15.56 -4.46
CA ALA A 45 9.78 -16.76 -4.53
C ALA A 45 10.24 -17.23 -3.14
N LYS A 46 10.61 -16.28 -2.26
CA LYS A 46 10.96 -16.56 -0.87
C LYS A 46 9.76 -17.12 -0.09
N MET A 47 8.55 -16.62 -0.34
CA MET A 47 7.33 -17.17 0.27
C MET A 47 7.14 -18.63 -0.13
N GLU A 48 7.26 -18.98 -1.41
CA GLU A 48 7.11 -20.36 -1.89
C GLU A 48 8.09 -21.32 -1.23
N LEU A 49 9.34 -20.92 -1.04
CA LEU A 49 10.35 -21.71 -0.32
C LEU A 49 9.91 -22.02 1.13
N LEU A 50 9.08 -21.17 1.75
CA LEU A 50 8.52 -21.48 3.07
C LEU A 50 7.44 -22.56 3.02
N TYR A 51 6.72 -22.69 1.89
CA TYR A 51 5.69 -23.71 1.67
C TYR A 51 6.24 -25.05 1.22
N GLU A 52 7.49 -25.10 0.73
CA GLU A 52 8.19 -26.35 0.47
C GLU A 52 8.32 -27.17 1.77
N ASP A 53 8.00 -28.46 1.69
CA ASP A 53 7.94 -29.36 2.84
C ASP A 53 9.34 -29.63 3.40
N HIS A 54 9.53 -29.42 4.70
CA HIS A 54 10.81 -29.65 5.39
C HIS A 54 10.82 -30.95 6.21
N GLY A 55 9.77 -31.78 6.14
CA GLY A 55 9.80 -33.19 6.55
C GLY A 55 9.95 -33.52 8.04
N GLU A 56 10.05 -32.53 8.94
CA GLU A 56 10.13 -32.76 10.40
C GLU A 56 8.94 -32.11 11.14
N GLU A 57 8.18 -32.92 11.89
CA GLU A 57 7.01 -32.49 12.71
C GLU A 57 7.37 -31.41 13.76
N SER A 58 8.62 -31.39 14.25
CA SER A 58 9.11 -30.34 15.18
C SER A 58 9.30 -28.96 14.52
N ILE A 59 9.39 -28.92 13.19
CA ILE A 59 9.54 -27.70 12.37
C ILE A 59 8.17 -27.16 11.93
N GLU A 60 7.09 -27.94 12.02
CA GLU A 60 5.74 -27.55 11.57
C GLU A 60 5.20 -26.30 12.30
N GLY A 61 5.40 -26.20 13.62
CA GLY A 61 4.93 -25.04 14.39
C GLY A 61 5.68 -23.75 14.03
N LEU A 62 7.00 -23.82 13.87
CA LEU A 62 7.84 -22.69 13.49
C LEU A 62 7.62 -22.27 12.03
N SER A 63 7.46 -23.24 11.13
CA SER A 63 7.17 -22.98 9.72
C SER A 63 5.79 -22.33 9.57
N LEU A 64 4.78 -22.75 10.34
CA LEU A 64 3.45 -22.12 10.37
C LEU A 64 3.52 -20.65 10.80
N VAL A 65 4.24 -20.32 11.87
CA VAL A 65 4.40 -18.93 12.33
C VAL A 65 4.99 -18.07 11.22
N ARG A 66 6.05 -18.54 10.56
CA ARG A 66 6.75 -17.78 9.50
C ARG A 66 5.95 -17.65 8.21
N ARG A 67 5.25 -18.71 7.80
CA ARG A 67 4.29 -18.65 6.67
C ARG A 67 3.21 -17.62 6.95
N THR A 68 2.72 -17.58 8.18
CA THR A 68 1.70 -16.62 8.62
C THR A 68 2.25 -15.19 8.62
N GLU A 69 3.45 -14.97 9.13
CA GLU A 69 4.16 -13.67 9.10
C GLU A 69 4.37 -13.17 7.66
N ALA A 70 4.95 -14.01 6.79
CA ALA A 70 5.20 -13.68 5.39
C ALA A 70 3.90 -13.38 4.63
N SER A 71 2.86 -14.20 4.82
CA SER A 71 1.55 -13.98 4.19
C SER A 71 0.94 -12.66 4.63
N MET A 72 0.98 -12.38 5.93
CA MET A 72 0.48 -11.13 6.51
C MET A 72 1.18 -9.91 5.88
N GLU A 73 2.51 -9.94 5.80
CA GLU A 73 3.30 -8.83 5.23
C GLU A 73 3.07 -8.65 3.73
N LEU A 74 3.00 -9.73 2.95
CA LEU A 74 2.73 -9.68 1.51
C LEU A 74 1.31 -9.17 1.20
N LEU A 75 0.31 -9.62 1.96
CA LEU A 75 -1.07 -9.15 1.83
C LEU A 75 -1.18 -7.65 2.18
N MET A 76 -0.48 -7.22 3.23
CA MET A 76 -0.39 -5.81 3.59
C MET A 76 0.28 -4.98 2.49
N GLY A 77 1.42 -5.43 1.95
CA GLY A 77 2.11 -4.75 0.85
C GLY A 77 1.26 -4.63 -0.41
N LEU A 78 0.40 -5.62 -0.69
CA LEU A 78 -0.51 -5.60 -1.84
C LEU A 78 -1.79 -4.80 -1.57
N GLY A 79 -2.03 -4.37 -0.33
CA GLY A 79 -3.24 -3.66 0.08
C GLY A 79 -4.49 -4.54 0.20
N ARG A 80 -4.34 -5.86 0.43
CA ARG A 80 -5.41 -6.82 0.74
C ARG A 80 -5.77 -6.73 2.23
N TRP A 81 -6.30 -5.59 2.67
CA TRP A 81 -6.41 -5.25 4.10
C TRP A 81 -7.29 -6.21 4.91
N ASP A 82 -8.39 -6.68 4.33
CA ASP A 82 -9.30 -7.64 4.99
C ASP A 82 -8.61 -8.99 5.24
N GLN A 83 -7.83 -9.47 4.26
CA GLN A 83 -7.07 -10.71 4.41
C GLN A 83 -5.87 -10.49 5.36
N ALA A 84 -5.14 -9.38 5.21
CA ALA A 84 -4.03 -9.03 6.07
C ALA A 84 -4.45 -8.94 7.54
N GLU A 85 -5.64 -8.39 7.82
CA GLU A 85 -6.22 -8.37 9.16
C GLU A 85 -6.47 -9.78 9.72
N GLN A 86 -7.13 -10.65 8.94
CA GLN A 86 -7.41 -12.03 9.35
C GLN A 86 -6.11 -12.77 9.69
N VAL A 87 -5.11 -12.68 8.80
CA VAL A 87 -3.80 -13.32 9.02
C VAL A 87 -3.07 -12.69 10.21
N SER A 88 -3.19 -11.37 10.43
CA SER A 88 -2.60 -10.69 11.59
C SER A 88 -3.19 -11.16 12.92
N LEU A 89 -4.51 -11.38 12.98
CA LEU A 89 -5.17 -11.94 14.17
C LEU A 89 -4.69 -13.37 14.44
N SER A 90 -4.59 -14.20 13.40
CA SER A 90 -4.01 -15.55 13.51
C SER A 90 -2.57 -15.50 13.98
N PHE A 91 -1.76 -14.58 13.44
CA PHE A 91 -0.36 -14.41 13.84
C PHE A 91 -0.23 -14.00 15.31
N LEU A 92 -1.06 -13.07 15.80
CA LEU A 92 -1.08 -12.69 17.21
C LEU A 92 -1.49 -13.83 18.15
N ALA A 93 -2.37 -14.73 17.69
CA ALA A 93 -2.72 -15.93 18.44
C ALA A 93 -1.54 -16.91 18.53
N LEU A 94 -0.71 -16.98 17.48
CA LEU A 94 0.48 -17.85 17.42
C LEU A 94 1.69 -17.26 18.17
N ARG A 95 1.87 -15.92 18.16
CA ARG A 95 2.97 -15.20 18.83
C ARG A 95 2.44 -14.20 19.88
N ALA A 96 2.69 -14.49 21.16
CA ALA A 96 2.44 -13.55 22.25
C ALA A 96 3.66 -12.63 22.52
N GLY A 97 3.39 -11.37 22.86
CA GLY A 97 4.38 -10.44 23.44
C GLY A 97 4.86 -9.31 22.52
N ARG A 98 6.08 -8.82 22.78
CA ARG A 98 6.75 -7.70 22.06
C ARG A 98 7.12 -8.03 20.60
N THR A 99 7.22 -9.31 20.25
CA THR A 99 7.65 -9.78 18.92
C THR A 99 6.54 -9.73 17.85
N ALA A 100 5.35 -9.21 18.18
CA ALA A 100 4.23 -9.07 17.25
C ALA A 100 3.82 -7.60 17.02
N GLU A 101 4.76 -6.67 17.16
CA GLU A 101 4.53 -5.23 16.94
C GLU A 101 4.06 -4.93 15.51
N ILE A 102 4.67 -5.57 14.51
CA ILE A 102 4.27 -5.43 13.11
C ILE A 102 2.81 -5.85 12.88
N ALA A 103 2.33 -6.92 13.53
CA ALA A 103 0.93 -7.33 13.41
C ALA A 103 -0.03 -6.29 14.02
N ARG A 104 0.35 -5.61 15.10
CA ARG A 104 -0.46 -4.51 15.67
C ARG A 104 -0.51 -3.30 14.74
N LEU A 105 0.60 -2.96 14.09
CA LEU A 105 0.65 -1.93 13.06
C LEU A 105 -0.24 -2.30 11.87
N ILE A 106 -0.16 -3.54 11.37
CA ILE A 106 -0.98 -4.02 10.26
C ILE A 106 -2.46 -4.00 10.63
N LEU A 107 -2.86 -4.48 11.81
CA LEU A 107 -4.26 -4.40 12.26
C LEU A 107 -4.78 -2.97 12.32
N THR A 108 -3.96 -2.04 12.79
CA THR A 108 -4.31 -0.62 12.85
C THR A 108 -4.47 -0.06 11.43
N ALA A 109 -3.52 -0.34 10.54
CA ALA A 109 -3.57 0.07 9.14
C ALA A 109 -4.79 -0.52 8.41
N SER A 110 -5.11 -1.80 8.63
CA SER A 110 -6.29 -2.47 8.08
C SER A 110 -7.58 -1.76 8.49
N SER A 111 -7.77 -1.46 9.78
CA SER A 111 -8.97 -0.73 10.23
C SER A 111 -9.08 0.65 9.57
N LEU A 112 -7.96 1.36 9.43
CA LEU A 112 -7.96 2.66 8.74
C LEU A 112 -8.27 2.53 7.26
N ALA A 113 -7.70 1.55 6.57
CA ALA A 113 -7.95 1.27 5.16
C ALA A 113 -9.41 0.87 4.90
N GLN A 114 -10.01 0.08 5.79
CA GLN A 114 -11.42 -0.32 5.79
C GLN A 114 -12.38 0.81 6.18
N ARG A 115 -11.86 1.92 6.71
CA ARG A 115 -12.61 3.05 7.28
C ARG A 115 -13.35 2.73 8.58
N ASP A 116 -12.95 1.67 9.27
CA ASP A 116 -13.46 1.33 10.61
C ASP A 116 -12.69 2.12 11.68
N ILE A 117 -13.02 3.41 11.80
CA ILE A 117 -12.42 4.30 12.81
C ILE A 117 -12.70 3.83 14.25
N PRO A 118 -13.93 3.37 14.60
CA PRO A 118 -14.19 2.78 15.92
C PRO A 118 -13.23 1.64 16.29
N GLU A 119 -12.90 0.76 15.34
CA GLU A 119 -11.97 -0.36 15.57
C GLU A 119 -10.49 0.09 15.53
N ALA A 120 -10.15 1.10 14.73
CA ALA A 120 -8.79 1.64 14.68
C ALA A 120 -8.35 2.28 16.01
N ILE A 121 -9.26 2.92 16.74
CA ILE A 121 -8.94 3.63 18.01
C ILE A 121 -8.36 2.72 19.10
N PRO A 122 -9.02 1.61 19.50
CA PRO A 122 -8.46 0.73 20.51
C PRO A 122 -7.13 0.11 20.04
N ARG A 123 -6.97 -0.19 18.75
CA ARG A 123 -5.71 -0.73 18.18
C ARG A 123 -4.56 0.28 18.26
N LEU A 124 -4.82 1.55 17.99
CA LEU A 124 -3.85 2.64 18.16
C LEU A 124 -3.34 2.77 19.60
N ASN A 125 -4.18 2.50 20.59
CA ASN A 125 -3.78 2.57 22.00
C ASN A 125 -2.83 1.43 22.40
N LEU A 126 -2.67 0.42 21.54
CA LEU A 126 -1.73 -0.69 21.72
C LEU A 126 -0.37 -0.44 21.06
N LEU A 127 -0.21 0.69 20.36
CA LEU A 127 1.05 1.09 19.72
C LEU A 127 1.85 2.03 20.64
N ALA A 128 3.17 2.05 20.48
CA ALA A 128 4.07 2.93 21.23
C ALA A 128 3.87 4.39 20.80
N ASP A 129 3.92 5.32 21.76
CA ASP A 129 3.74 6.76 21.48
C ASP A 129 4.99 7.42 20.89
N GLU A 130 6.16 6.79 21.08
CA GLU A 130 7.45 7.24 20.52
C GLU A 130 7.68 6.76 19.08
N ASP A 131 6.86 5.84 18.57
CA ASP A 131 6.97 5.33 17.20
C ASP A 131 6.37 6.30 16.18
N ILE A 132 7.14 6.60 15.13
CA ILE A 132 6.73 7.47 14.04
C ILE A 132 5.62 6.86 13.19
N GLU A 133 5.58 5.54 13.02
CA GLU A 133 4.51 4.89 12.24
C GLU A 133 3.18 4.98 12.98
N ALA A 134 3.18 4.67 14.28
CA ALA A 134 2.06 4.91 15.18
C ALA A 134 1.60 6.38 15.18
N ALA A 135 2.54 7.32 15.28
CA ALA A 135 2.25 8.76 15.21
C ALA A 135 1.54 9.15 13.90
N ARG A 136 2.02 8.65 12.75
CA ARG A 136 1.41 8.89 11.44
C ARG A 136 -0.01 8.31 11.39
N MET A 137 -0.21 7.10 11.88
CA MET A 137 -1.54 6.48 11.91
C MET A 137 -2.51 7.26 12.81
N ARG A 138 -2.08 7.71 13.99
CA ARG A 138 -2.91 8.58 14.85
C ARG A 138 -3.29 9.88 14.13
N TRP A 139 -2.37 10.46 13.36
CA TRP A 139 -2.66 11.65 12.57
C TRP A 139 -3.66 11.35 11.45
N ILE A 140 -3.49 10.26 10.70
CA ILE A 140 -4.42 9.84 9.65
C ILE A 140 -5.81 9.58 10.25
N THR A 141 -5.92 8.94 11.41
CA THR A 141 -7.19 8.78 12.13
C THR A 141 -7.85 10.12 12.43
N ALA A 142 -7.08 11.13 12.86
CA ALA A 142 -7.62 12.47 13.08
C ALA A 142 -8.02 13.18 11.77
N ILE A 143 -7.36 12.89 10.64
CA ILE A 143 -7.79 13.39 9.32
C ILE A 143 -9.13 12.79 8.91
N LEU A 144 -9.33 11.48 9.16
CA LEU A 144 -10.57 10.77 8.85
C LEU A 144 -11.70 11.12 9.85
N ASP A 145 -11.37 11.35 11.11
CA ASP A 145 -12.27 11.81 12.16
C ASP A 145 -11.66 12.99 12.95
N PRO A 146 -11.90 14.24 12.51
CA PRO A 146 -11.34 15.45 13.15
C PRO A 146 -11.82 15.70 14.59
N SER A 147 -12.76 14.90 15.12
CA SER A 147 -13.10 14.95 16.55
C SER A 147 -11.97 14.39 17.43
N LYS A 148 -11.08 13.57 16.86
CA LYS A 148 -9.95 12.96 17.57
C LYS A 148 -8.81 13.97 17.72
N LYS A 149 -8.29 14.06 18.94
CA LYS A 149 -7.18 14.95 19.28
C LYS A 149 -5.86 14.20 19.14
N ILE A 150 -4.87 14.88 18.56
CA ILE A 150 -3.49 14.40 18.53
C ILE A 150 -2.74 15.04 19.72
N PRO A 151 -2.11 14.24 20.58
CA PRO A 151 -1.23 14.71 21.66
C PRO A 151 -0.10 15.62 21.17
N ASN A 152 0.35 16.54 22.02
CA ASN A 152 1.37 17.54 21.64
C ASN A 152 2.74 16.92 21.31
N ASN A 153 3.17 15.88 22.04
CA ASN A 153 4.41 15.15 21.73
C ASN A 153 4.39 14.56 20.32
N ILE A 154 3.24 14.00 19.92
CA ILE A 154 3.04 13.41 18.59
C ILE A 154 3.03 14.50 17.51
N ARG A 155 2.40 15.65 17.77
CA ARG A 155 2.44 16.81 16.85
C ARG A 155 3.88 17.27 16.57
N VAL A 156 4.71 17.37 17.60
CA VAL A 156 6.12 17.78 17.46
C VAL A 156 6.90 16.79 16.60
N MET A 157 6.68 15.49 16.80
CA MET A 157 7.29 14.43 16.00
C MET A 157 6.90 14.54 14.52
N LEU A 158 5.61 14.67 14.24
CA LEU A 158 5.06 14.73 12.88
C LEU A 158 5.41 16.03 12.13
N ARG A 159 5.64 17.13 12.84
CA ARG A 159 6.04 18.42 12.25
C ARG A 159 7.35 18.33 11.45
N LEU A 160 8.25 17.43 11.82
CA LEU A 160 9.51 17.23 11.10
C LEU A 160 9.44 16.07 10.09
N ASP A 161 8.38 15.27 10.14
CA ASP A 161 8.25 14.06 9.35
C ASP A 161 7.98 14.34 7.86
N PRO A 162 8.85 13.89 6.93
CA PRO A 162 8.66 14.14 5.50
C PRO A 162 7.43 13.46 4.90
N VAL A 163 7.02 12.30 5.42
CA VAL A 163 5.85 11.56 4.91
C VAL A 163 4.58 12.32 5.27
N THR A 164 4.42 12.74 6.53
CA THR A 164 3.30 13.58 6.97
C THR A 164 3.24 14.91 6.23
N LYS A 165 4.38 15.61 6.03
CA LYS A 165 4.40 16.85 5.24
C LYS A 165 3.87 16.67 3.83
N ARG A 166 4.23 15.56 3.18
CA ARG A 166 3.72 15.24 1.84
C ARG A 166 2.25 14.85 1.83
N ASN A 167 1.75 14.18 2.86
CA ASN A 167 0.32 13.92 2.99
C ASN A 167 -0.47 15.23 3.22
N ILE A 168 0.06 16.17 4.01
CA ILE A 168 -0.55 17.50 4.20
C ILE A 168 -0.61 18.25 2.86
N ASP A 169 0.51 18.26 2.12
CA ASP A 169 0.57 18.83 0.77
C ASP A 169 -0.46 18.17 -0.16
N LEU A 170 -0.56 16.83 -0.15
CA LEU A 170 -1.58 16.10 -0.90
C LEU A 170 -3.00 16.56 -0.55
N ILE A 171 -3.33 16.68 0.73
CA ILE A 171 -4.65 17.15 1.16
C ILE A 171 -4.91 18.55 0.62
N ARG A 172 -3.99 19.50 0.83
CA ARG A 172 -4.15 20.89 0.35
C ARG A 172 -4.38 20.95 -1.16
N ARG A 173 -3.56 20.23 -1.92
CA ARG A 173 -3.68 20.14 -3.38
C ARG A 173 -4.98 19.53 -3.86
N TYR A 174 -5.52 18.54 -3.14
CA TYR A 174 -6.85 18.01 -3.45
C TYR A 174 -7.87 19.14 -3.34
N PHE A 175 -7.85 19.95 -2.29
CA PHE A 175 -8.85 21.00 -2.14
C PHE A 175 -8.63 22.16 -3.13
N GLU A 176 -7.38 22.52 -3.41
CA GLU A 176 -7.02 23.54 -4.41
C GLU A 176 -7.28 23.10 -5.86
N GLY A 177 -7.32 21.78 -6.13
CA GLY A 177 -7.54 21.25 -7.48
C GLY A 177 -6.30 21.27 -8.36
N VAL A 178 -5.13 21.13 -7.75
CA VAL A 178 -3.85 21.10 -8.45
C VAL A 178 -3.22 19.70 -8.38
N PRO A 179 -2.73 19.14 -9.49
CA PRO A 179 -2.19 17.78 -9.48
C PRO A 179 -0.76 17.72 -8.92
N THR A 180 -0.03 18.84 -8.93
CA THR A 180 1.42 18.90 -8.76
C THR A 180 1.87 19.40 -7.40
N SER A 181 2.90 18.79 -6.84
CA SER A 181 3.55 19.27 -5.62
C SER A 181 4.75 20.16 -5.95
N ASN A 182 4.95 21.20 -5.14
CA ASN A 182 6.21 21.97 -5.12
C ASN A 182 7.31 21.25 -4.32
N LEU A 183 6.99 20.18 -3.61
CA LEU A 183 7.95 19.41 -2.82
C LEU A 183 8.81 18.51 -3.72
N SER A 184 10.12 18.51 -3.49
CA SER A 184 11.06 17.65 -4.20
C SER A 184 10.73 16.17 -4.03
N TRP A 185 10.90 15.38 -5.09
CA TRP A 185 10.82 13.93 -5.09
C TRP A 185 11.94 13.29 -4.27
N LYS A 186 11.57 12.39 -3.35
CA LYS A 186 12.48 11.71 -2.42
C LYS A 186 12.76 10.29 -2.93
N ASN A 187 14.04 9.91 -2.94
CA ASN A 187 14.48 8.56 -3.29
C ASN A 187 14.55 7.67 -2.05
N ASN A 188 13.39 7.34 -1.49
CA ASN A 188 13.21 6.33 -0.45
C ASN A 188 11.87 5.61 -0.68
N PRO A 189 11.58 4.47 -0.02
CA PRO A 189 10.39 3.67 -0.31
C PRO A 189 9.07 4.47 -0.29
N ALA A 190 8.79 5.21 0.79
CA ALA A 190 7.59 6.05 0.89
C ALA A 190 7.56 7.18 -0.16
N GLY A 191 8.72 7.77 -0.45
CA GLY A 191 8.90 8.78 -1.48
C GLY A 191 8.55 8.25 -2.88
N LYS A 192 9.00 7.05 -3.21
CA LYS A 192 8.69 6.34 -4.46
C LYS A 192 7.18 6.08 -4.60
N LEU A 193 6.51 5.59 -3.55
CA LEU A 193 5.05 5.38 -3.58
C LEU A 193 4.26 6.68 -3.78
N GLN A 194 4.73 7.78 -3.19
CA GLN A 194 4.14 9.11 -3.37
C GLN A 194 4.38 9.68 -4.78
N ILE A 195 5.55 9.40 -5.38
CA ILE A 195 5.85 9.78 -6.78
C ILE A 195 4.87 9.12 -7.73
N LEU A 196 4.59 7.82 -7.56
CA LEU A 196 3.61 7.09 -8.37
C LEU A 196 2.24 7.77 -8.35
N GLY A 197 1.76 8.13 -7.15
CA GLY A 197 0.49 8.85 -7.02
C GLY A 197 0.52 10.23 -7.66
N GLU A 198 1.63 10.96 -7.58
CA GLU A 198 1.76 12.25 -8.25
C GLU A 198 1.72 12.09 -9.78
N ILE A 199 2.42 11.10 -10.34
CA ILE A 199 2.34 10.74 -11.77
C ILE A 199 0.89 10.42 -12.15
N ALA A 200 0.18 9.60 -11.37
CA ALA A 200 -1.22 9.27 -11.61
C ALA A 200 -2.14 10.51 -11.66
N ARG A 201 -1.81 11.54 -10.87
CA ARG A 201 -2.50 12.84 -10.88
C ARG A 201 -2.13 13.70 -12.09
N TYR A 202 -0.87 13.73 -12.52
CA TYR A 202 -0.50 14.37 -13.80
C TYR A 202 -1.29 13.76 -14.97
N ARG A 203 -1.38 12.42 -15.01
CA ARG A 203 -2.15 11.70 -16.04
C ARG A 203 -3.61 12.11 -16.05
N LEU A 204 -4.25 12.20 -14.88
CA LEU A 204 -5.62 12.71 -14.78
C LEU A 204 -5.75 14.09 -15.42
N TRP A 205 -4.79 14.99 -15.15
CA TRP A 205 -4.74 16.35 -15.73
C TRP A 205 -4.26 16.42 -17.17
N SER A 206 -4.04 15.29 -17.85
CA SER A 206 -3.52 15.24 -19.22
C SER A 206 -2.15 15.90 -19.36
N GLN A 207 -1.33 15.79 -18.31
CA GLN A 207 0.03 16.36 -18.22
C GLN A 207 1.09 15.25 -18.22
N SER A 208 0.87 14.19 -18.99
CA SER A 208 1.75 13.01 -19.04
C SER A 208 3.15 13.33 -19.58
N ASP A 209 3.28 14.29 -20.50
CA ASP A 209 4.59 14.76 -20.99
C ASP A 209 5.43 15.36 -19.85
N ILE A 210 4.84 16.29 -19.08
CA ILE A 210 5.50 16.93 -17.93
C ILE A 210 5.90 15.89 -16.88
N ALA A 211 5.03 14.91 -16.64
CA ALA A 211 5.32 13.85 -15.68
C ALA A 211 6.48 12.96 -16.12
N LEU A 212 6.58 12.66 -17.42
CA LEU A 212 7.66 11.84 -17.96
C LEU A 212 8.99 12.56 -17.86
N ASP A 213 9.06 13.81 -18.30
CA ASP A 213 10.28 14.62 -18.21
C ASP A 213 10.73 14.76 -16.75
N LYS A 214 9.79 14.98 -15.82
CA LYS A 214 10.07 15.05 -14.38
C LYS A 214 10.59 13.73 -13.82
N LEU A 215 10.05 12.59 -14.27
CA LEU A 215 10.50 11.25 -13.86
C LEU A 215 11.88 10.92 -14.38
N GLU A 216 12.15 11.16 -15.65
CA GLU A 216 13.45 10.87 -16.26
C GLU A 216 14.55 11.76 -15.64
N ALA A 217 14.29 13.07 -15.48
CA ALA A 217 15.22 13.98 -14.82
C ALA A 217 15.45 13.63 -13.33
N TRP A 218 14.40 13.19 -12.63
CA TRP A 218 14.56 12.75 -11.23
C TRP A 218 15.36 11.47 -11.12
N ALA A 219 15.13 10.48 -11.98
CA ALA A 219 15.86 9.22 -11.99
C ALA A 219 17.35 9.45 -12.29
N GLU A 220 17.65 10.26 -13.32
CA GLU A 220 19.02 10.66 -13.67
C GLU A 220 19.73 11.37 -12.50
N LYS A 221 19.08 12.35 -11.88
CA LYS A 221 19.63 13.09 -10.75
C LYS A 221 19.98 12.19 -9.54
N ASN A 222 19.27 11.09 -9.37
CA ASN A 222 19.48 10.17 -8.25
C ASN A 222 20.31 8.93 -8.64
N ASP A 223 20.85 8.88 -9.86
CA ASP A 223 21.55 7.70 -10.40
C ASP A 223 20.73 6.41 -10.24
N LEU A 224 19.41 6.52 -10.44
CA LEU A 224 18.49 5.42 -10.27
C LEU A 224 18.40 4.61 -11.57
N ASP A 225 18.83 3.35 -11.52
CA ASP A 225 18.46 2.38 -12.55
C ASP A 225 16.96 2.08 -12.44
N MET A 226 16.19 2.55 -13.44
CA MET A 226 14.76 2.31 -13.48
C MET A 226 14.40 0.82 -13.55
N MET A 227 15.28 -0.06 -14.04
CA MET A 227 15.03 -1.51 -14.06
C MET A 227 15.01 -2.14 -12.66
N THR A 228 15.58 -1.49 -11.66
CA THR A 228 15.49 -1.91 -10.24
C THR A 228 14.25 -1.35 -9.55
N TRP A 229 13.38 -0.63 -10.26
CA TRP A 229 12.12 -0.10 -9.72
C TRP A 229 10.95 -0.45 -10.66
N PRO A 230 10.43 -1.70 -10.59
CA PRO A 230 9.43 -2.19 -11.55
C PRO A 230 8.11 -1.41 -11.51
N HIS A 231 7.68 -0.93 -10.34
CA HIS A 231 6.50 -0.07 -10.23
C HIS A 231 6.73 1.31 -10.87
N GLY A 232 7.97 1.82 -10.79
CA GLY A 232 8.41 3.00 -11.54
C GLY A 232 8.39 2.80 -13.05
N GLN A 233 8.85 1.65 -13.55
CA GLN A 233 8.73 1.29 -14.97
C GLN A 233 7.27 1.13 -15.41
N THR A 234 6.41 0.61 -14.53
CA THR A 234 4.96 0.56 -14.76
C THR A 234 4.42 1.98 -14.98
N ALA A 235 4.76 2.94 -14.11
CA ALA A 235 4.36 4.33 -14.28
C ALA A 235 4.93 4.95 -15.56
N ARG A 236 6.20 4.70 -15.86
CA ARG A 236 6.86 5.19 -17.08
C ARG A 236 6.18 4.65 -18.33
N ALA A 237 5.90 3.34 -18.41
CA ALA A 237 5.19 2.74 -19.53
C ALA A 237 3.80 3.35 -19.74
N LEU A 238 3.06 3.61 -18.66
CA LEU A 238 1.75 4.29 -18.73
C LEU A 238 1.87 5.71 -19.33
N LEU A 239 2.93 6.45 -19.01
CA LEU A 239 3.18 7.77 -19.60
C LEU A 239 3.51 7.68 -21.09
N TYR A 240 4.26 6.67 -21.53
CA TYR A 240 4.50 6.43 -22.96
C TYR A 240 3.19 6.06 -23.69
N LEU A 241 2.31 5.26 -23.07
CA LEU A 241 0.99 4.93 -23.63
C LEU A 241 0.12 6.17 -23.80
N ASP A 242 0.10 7.08 -22.81
CA ASP A 242 -0.67 8.33 -22.90
C ASP A 242 -0.20 9.23 -24.07
N ARG A 243 1.06 9.10 -24.49
CA ARG A 243 1.66 9.80 -25.64
C ARG A 243 1.45 9.07 -26.97
N GLY A 244 0.75 7.94 -26.99
CA GLY A 244 0.56 7.10 -28.17
C GLY A 244 1.81 6.29 -28.57
N MET A 245 2.84 6.25 -27.74
CA MET A 245 4.10 5.53 -28.00
C MET A 245 4.00 4.07 -27.54
N VAL A 246 3.06 3.33 -28.12
CA VAL A 246 2.71 1.95 -27.70
C VAL A 246 3.91 1.00 -27.78
N ALA A 247 4.65 0.99 -28.89
CA ALA A 247 5.81 0.12 -29.06
C ALA A 247 6.89 0.35 -27.99
N SER A 248 7.13 1.61 -27.59
CA SER A 248 8.07 1.95 -26.53
C SER A 248 7.59 1.45 -25.17
N ALA A 249 6.31 1.65 -24.86
CA ALA A 249 5.71 1.16 -23.61
C ALA A 249 5.77 -0.37 -23.51
N VAL A 250 5.41 -1.07 -24.58
CA VAL A 250 5.48 -2.54 -24.66
C VAL A 250 6.90 -3.05 -24.44
N ASN A 251 7.90 -2.40 -25.06
CA ASN A 251 9.30 -2.77 -24.88
C ASN A 251 9.77 -2.57 -23.43
N ILE A 252 9.35 -1.49 -22.77
CA ILE A 252 9.63 -1.27 -21.33
C ILE A 252 9.02 -2.41 -20.51
N VAL A 253 7.74 -2.72 -20.73
CA VAL A 253 7.04 -3.76 -19.97
C VAL A 253 7.67 -5.14 -20.18
N LYS A 254 7.97 -5.53 -21.43
CA LYS A 254 8.62 -6.81 -21.75
C LYS A 254 9.96 -6.97 -21.03
N LYS A 255 10.87 -6.00 -21.17
CA LYS A 255 12.19 -6.04 -20.52
C LYS A 255 12.07 -6.07 -18.99
N THR A 256 11.11 -5.34 -18.42
CA THR A 256 10.93 -5.31 -16.97
C THR A 256 10.35 -6.65 -16.48
N MET A 257 9.45 -7.27 -17.25
CA MET A 257 8.86 -8.58 -16.92
C MET A 257 9.88 -9.72 -16.97
N GLU A 258 10.93 -9.62 -17.81
CA GLU A 258 12.03 -10.59 -17.82
C GLU A 258 12.79 -10.62 -16.48
N LEU A 259 12.96 -9.45 -15.84
CA LEU A 259 13.67 -9.33 -14.56
C LEU A 259 12.72 -9.52 -13.35
N HIS A 260 11.47 -9.08 -13.49
CA HIS A 260 10.49 -9.01 -12.39
C HIS A 260 9.15 -9.63 -12.77
N PRO A 261 9.11 -10.92 -13.16
CA PRO A 261 7.93 -11.54 -13.79
C PRO A 261 6.69 -11.64 -12.90
N ARG A 262 6.87 -11.51 -11.57
CA ARG A 262 5.81 -11.70 -10.58
C ARG A 262 5.42 -10.41 -9.88
N HIS A 263 5.95 -9.26 -10.32
CA HIS A 263 5.58 -7.99 -9.74
C HIS A 263 4.10 -7.66 -10.05
N PRO A 264 3.22 -7.48 -9.05
CA PRO A 264 1.76 -7.49 -9.26
C PRO A 264 1.27 -6.36 -10.17
N HIS A 265 1.78 -5.14 -10.00
CA HIS A 265 1.39 -3.97 -10.81
C HIS A 265 1.84 -4.10 -12.27
N LEU A 266 3.14 -4.34 -12.49
CA LEU A 266 3.73 -4.59 -13.80
C LEU A 266 3.02 -5.72 -14.55
N ARG A 267 2.78 -6.84 -13.86
CA ARG A 267 2.08 -8.00 -14.41
C ARG A 267 0.67 -7.64 -14.85
N ARG A 268 -0.07 -6.86 -14.05
CA ARG A 268 -1.42 -6.43 -14.43
C ARG A 268 -1.43 -5.55 -15.68
N LEU A 269 -0.44 -4.66 -15.82
CA LEU A 269 -0.24 -3.88 -17.05
C LEU A 269 0.10 -4.78 -18.25
N ALA A 270 0.99 -5.76 -18.06
CA ALA A 270 1.35 -6.72 -19.11
C ALA A 270 0.13 -7.52 -19.59
N ILE A 271 -0.72 -8.00 -18.66
CA ILE A 271 -1.99 -8.66 -18.99
C ILE A 271 -2.91 -7.74 -19.79
N HIS A 272 -2.99 -6.45 -19.43
CA HIS A 272 -3.80 -5.49 -20.18
C HIS A 272 -3.31 -5.34 -21.63
N LEU A 273 -2.00 -5.17 -21.83
CA LEU A 273 -1.40 -5.07 -23.15
C LEU A 273 -1.56 -6.37 -23.95
N ALA A 274 -1.50 -7.52 -23.29
CA ALA A 274 -1.75 -8.80 -23.93
C ALA A 274 -3.19 -8.95 -24.43
N PHE A 275 -4.18 -8.51 -23.65
CA PHE A 275 -5.58 -8.48 -24.10
C PHE A 275 -5.82 -7.54 -25.28
N GLN A 276 -4.98 -6.51 -25.45
CA GLN A 276 -5.00 -5.62 -26.62
C GLN A 276 -4.25 -6.20 -27.83
N GLY A 277 -3.61 -7.35 -27.70
CA GLY A 277 -2.81 -7.98 -28.76
C GLY A 277 -1.41 -7.38 -28.93
N GLU A 278 -0.95 -6.55 -28.00
CA GLU A 278 0.33 -5.83 -28.09
C GLU A 278 1.53 -6.67 -27.57
N MET A 279 1.25 -7.70 -26.76
CA MET A 279 2.25 -8.65 -26.27
C MET A 279 1.66 -10.01 -25.92
N GLU A 280 2.52 -10.98 -25.63
CA GLU A 280 2.08 -12.30 -25.17
C GLU A 280 1.55 -12.26 -23.74
N MET A 281 0.60 -13.14 -23.44
CA MET A 281 0.02 -13.27 -22.11
C MET A 281 1.07 -13.80 -21.12
N PRO A 282 1.31 -13.14 -19.98
CA PRO A 282 2.20 -13.66 -18.95
C PRO A 282 1.73 -15.00 -18.38
N ILE A 283 2.66 -15.90 -18.06
CA ILE A 283 2.39 -17.19 -17.39
C ILE A 283 1.57 -16.95 -16.12
N PRO A 284 0.46 -17.66 -15.84
CA PRO A 284 -0.38 -17.45 -14.64
C PRO A 284 0.40 -17.41 -13.32
N GLU A 285 0.01 -16.52 -12.41
CA GLU A 285 0.59 -16.42 -11.06
C GLU A 285 -0.25 -17.27 -10.10
N VAL A 286 0.35 -18.33 -9.57
CA VAL A 286 -0.36 -19.40 -8.84
C VAL A 286 -0.57 -19.09 -7.35
N THR A 287 0.15 -18.11 -6.79
CA THR A 287 0.04 -17.75 -5.36
C THR A 287 -1.23 -16.98 -5.02
N GLY A 288 -1.96 -16.48 -6.02
CA GLY A 288 -3.13 -15.62 -5.81
C GLY A 288 -2.78 -14.17 -5.42
N LEU A 289 -1.50 -13.81 -5.35
CA LEU A 289 -1.01 -12.43 -5.17
C LEU A 289 -1.15 -11.62 -6.46
N ILE A 290 -2.39 -11.57 -6.97
CA ILE A 290 -2.78 -10.92 -8.22
C ILE A 290 -3.81 -9.82 -7.96
N TRP A 291 -4.07 -8.99 -8.97
CA TRP A 291 -5.11 -7.97 -8.92
C TRP A 291 -6.51 -8.60 -8.97
N ALA A 292 -7.46 -8.06 -8.20
CA ALA A 292 -8.80 -8.63 -8.06
C ALA A 292 -9.61 -8.74 -9.37
N ASP A 293 -9.32 -7.91 -10.36
CA ASP A 293 -9.95 -7.98 -11.69
C ASP A 293 -9.34 -9.07 -12.60
N THR A 294 -8.34 -9.80 -12.09
CA THR A 294 -7.77 -11.00 -12.72
C THR A 294 -8.17 -12.29 -11.99
N MET A 295 -8.99 -12.19 -10.94
CA MET A 295 -9.56 -13.33 -10.24
C MET A 295 -10.82 -13.83 -10.97
N ASP A 296 -11.13 -15.11 -10.81
CA ASP A 296 -12.35 -15.70 -11.34
C ASP A 296 -13.61 -15.09 -10.69
N GLY A 297 -14.71 -15.05 -11.46
CA GLY A 297 -16.01 -14.56 -10.99
C GLY A 297 -16.29 -13.10 -11.37
N ASP A 298 -17.21 -12.48 -10.63
CA ASP A 298 -17.60 -11.08 -10.86
C ASP A 298 -16.51 -10.13 -10.34
N TRP A 299 -15.85 -9.44 -11.28
CA TRP A 299 -14.76 -8.54 -10.97
C TRP A 299 -15.18 -7.37 -10.06
N GLU A 300 -16.42 -6.88 -10.12
CA GLU A 300 -16.88 -5.76 -9.27
C GLU A 300 -16.99 -6.20 -7.82
N ILE A 301 -17.51 -7.42 -7.61
CA ILE A 301 -17.58 -8.05 -6.29
C ILE A 301 -16.16 -8.26 -5.77
N ASN A 302 -15.31 -8.94 -6.55
CA ASN A 302 -13.91 -9.21 -6.20
C ASN A 302 -13.16 -7.93 -5.87
N TRP A 303 -13.38 -6.85 -6.63
CA TRP A 303 -12.73 -5.57 -6.40
C TRP A 303 -13.14 -4.95 -5.07
N SER A 304 -14.45 -4.87 -4.82
CA SER A 304 -14.99 -4.24 -3.62
C SER A 304 -14.59 -4.95 -2.33
N THR A 305 -14.36 -6.27 -2.37
CA THR A 305 -13.93 -7.09 -1.22
C THR A 305 -12.42 -7.19 -1.07
N SER A 306 -11.65 -6.95 -2.14
CA SER A 306 -10.19 -7.14 -2.11
C SER A 306 -9.38 -5.85 -2.01
N HIS A 307 -9.96 -4.71 -2.41
CA HIS A 307 -9.23 -3.44 -2.55
C HIS A 307 -9.96 -2.27 -1.89
N ASN A 308 -9.81 -2.12 -0.57
CA ASN A 308 -10.53 -1.09 0.19
C ASN A 308 -10.12 0.36 -0.21
N VAL A 309 -8.87 0.54 -0.62
CA VAL A 309 -8.24 1.86 -0.81
C VAL A 309 -7.98 2.22 -2.27
N VAL A 310 -8.07 1.25 -3.19
CA VAL A 310 -7.80 1.44 -4.62
C VAL A 310 -9.11 1.66 -5.38
N ALA A 311 -9.18 2.77 -6.12
CA ALA A 311 -10.29 3.05 -7.01
C ALA A 311 -10.41 2.00 -8.11
N ALA A 312 -11.63 1.72 -8.55
CA ALA A 312 -11.89 0.67 -9.53
C ALA A 312 -11.27 0.99 -10.91
N PRO A 313 -10.85 -0.04 -11.68
CA PRO A 313 -10.34 0.14 -13.04
C PRO A 313 -11.40 0.73 -13.98
N SER A 314 -12.67 0.43 -13.72
CA SER A 314 -13.83 0.97 -14.43
C SER A 314 -14.84 1.51 -13.42
N ILE A 315 -15.35 2.73 -13.63
CA ILE A 315 -16.21 3.43 -12.66
C ILE A 315 -17.55 3.80 -13.30
N THR A 316 -18.26 2.79 -13.81
CA THR A 316 -19.52 2.95 -14.54
C THR A 316 -20.73 2.74 -13.63
N THR A 317 -20.69 1.71 -12.77
CA THR A 317 -21.79 1.33 -11.89
C THR A 317 -21.85 2.19 -10.62
N ASN A 318 -23.03 2.27 -10.00
CA ASN A 318 -23.19 2.98 -8.73
C ASN A 318 -22.37 2.34 -7.60
N GLY A 319 -22.17 1.01 -7.64
CA GLY A 319 -21.29 0.30 -6.72
C GLY A 319 -19.86 0.80 -6.83
N MET A 320 -19.29 0.81 -8.04
CA MET A 320 -17.92 1.25 -8.27
C MET A 320 -17.72 2.76 -8.05
N LYS A 321 -18.73 3.59 -8.28
CA LYS A 321 -18.72 5.03 -7.93
C LYS A 321 -18.63 5.24 -6.42
N LYS A 322 -19.50 4.55 -5.66
CA LYS A 322 -19.45 4.60 -4.19
C LYS A 322 -18.12 4.06 -3.66
N HIS A 323 -17.65 2.94 -4.21
CA HIS A 323 -16.36 2.33 -3.87
C HIS A 323 -15.22 3.32 -4.09
N SER A 324 -15.09 3.85 -5.30
CA SER A 324 -14.00 4.75 -5.67
C SER A 324 -14.02 6.06 -4.87
N TRP A 325 -15.21 6.56 -4.50
CA TRP A 325 -15.35 7.69 -3.59
C TRP A 325 -14.80 7.41 -2.20
N ASN A 326 -15.00 6.20 -1.67
CA ASN A 326 -14.50 5.80 -0.36
C ASN A 326 -13.03 5.38 -0.37
N ALA A 327 -12.58 4.83 -1.50
CA ALA A 327 -11.22 4.36 -1.72
C ALA A 327 -10.28 5.55 -1.97
N ASN A 328 -10.40 6.23 -3.11
CA ASN A 328 -9.55 7.34 -3.49
C ASN A 328 -10.26 8.31 -4.46
N SER A 329 -10.73 9.43 -3.92
CA SER A 329 -11.49 10.45 -4.64
C SER A 329 -10.67 11.31 -5.61
N TRP A 330 -9.33 11.18 -5.64
CA TRP A 330 -8.52 11.88 -6.63
C TRP A 330 -8.93 11.54 -8.07
N VAL A 331 -9.44 10.34 -8.31
CA VAL A 331 -9.88 9.87 -9.64
C VAL A 331 -10.95 10.74 -10.29
N VAL A 332 -11.70 11.50 -9.50
CA VAL A 332 -12.75 12.41 -9.98
C VAL A 332 -12.43 13.89 -9.76
N ARG A 333 -11.31 14.21 -9.09
CA ARG A 333 -11.05 15.58 -8.64
C ARG A 333 -10.95 16.60 -9.79
N LYS A 334 -10.38 16.23 -10.94
CA LYS A 334 -10.25 17.13 -12.10
C LYS A 334 -11.59 17.67 -12.58
N GLY A 335 -12.65 16.86 -12.53
CA GLY A 335 -13.98 17.25 -12.97
C GLY A 335 -14.75 18.12 -11.97
N MET A 336 -14.22 18.35 -10.76
CA MET A 336 -14.90 19.13 -9.73
C MET A 336 -14.56 20.62 -9.83
N THR A 337 -15.56 21.43 -10.13
CA THR A 337 -15.47 22.90 -9.99
C THR A 337 -15.49 23.32 -8.52
N THR A 338 -16.38 22.71 -7.74
CA THR A 338 -16.45 22.89 -6.28
C THR A 338 -16.25 21.56 -5.58
N VAL A 339 -15.31 21.51 -4.65
CA VAL A 339 -14.99 20.28 -3.92
C VAL A 339 -16.18 19.82 -3.10
N LYS A 340 -16.53 18.55 -3.25
CA LYS A 340 -17.56 17.85 -2.48
C LYS A 340 -16.88 17.06 -1.36
N THR A 341 -17.52 16.97 -0.20
CA THR A 341 -16.95 16.30 0.99
C THR A 341 -17.98 15.48 1.77
N GLY A 342 -19.19 15.29 1.24
CA GLY A 342 -20.21 14.45 1.87
C GLY A 342 -19.98 12.97 1.58
N ILE A 343 -20.30 12.12 2.56
CA ILE A 343 -20.26 10.65 2.40
C ILE A 343 -21.07 10.19 1.17
N ASN A 344 -22.20 10.85 0.90
CA ASN A 344 -23.08 10.53 -0.23
C ASN A 344 -22.88 11.42 -1.47
N ASP A 345 -21.87 12.29 -1.48
CA ASP A 345 -21.68 13.22 -2.59
C ASP A 345 -21.19 12.53 -3.88
N TRP A 346 -20.76 11.26 -3.81
CA TRP A 346 -20.52 10.42 -4.99
C TRP A 346 -21.70 10.41 -5.99
N ARG A 347 -22.94 10.63 -5.52
CA ARG A 347 -24.13 10.72 -6.38
C ARG A 347 -24.24 12.03 -7.16
N LYS A 348 -23.53 13.07 -6.73
CA LYS A 348 -23.59 14.45 -7.26
C LYS A 348 -22.36 14.79 -8.09
N ILE A 349 -21.47 13.83 -8.28
CA ILE A 349 -20.22 13.99 -9.02
C ILE A 349 -20.44 13.45 -10.42
N GLU A 350 -19.92 14.18 -11.40
CA GLU A 350 -19.78 13.67 -12.76
C GLU A 350 -18.58 12.73 -12.81
N TRP A 351 -18.85 11.46 -13.07
CA TRP A 351 -17.83 10.42 -13.13
C TRP A 351 -17.29 10.33 -14.54
N THR A 352 -15.99 10.54 -14.67
CA THR A 352 -15.26 10.34 -15.92
C THR A 352 -14.35 9.13 -15.77
N ASN A 353 -14.08 8.46 -16.88
CA ASN A 353 -13.13 7.35 -16.87
C ASN A 353 -11.73 7.89 -16.56
N SER A 354 -11.04 7.24 -15.62
CA SER A 354 -9.64 7.52 -15.37
C SER A 354 -8.78 7.10 -16.58
N PRO A 355 -7.58 7.70 -16.75
CA PRO A 355 -6.59 7.22 -17.69
C PRO A 355 -6.37 5.71 -17.55
N LEU A 356 -5.96 5.07 -18.63
CA LEU A 356 -5.77 3.63 -18.67
C LEU A 356 -4.92 3.15 -17.48
N ALA A 357 -5.40 2.14 -16.77
CA ALA A 357 -4.70 1.50 -15.65
C ALA A 357 -4.15 2.46 -14.56
N ASN A 358 -4.76 3.64 -14.41
CA ASN A 358 -4.30 4.64 -13.43
C ASN A 358 -4.40 4.14 -11.98
N HIS A 359 -5.31 3.21 -11.70
CA HIS A 359 -5.45 2.55 -10.40
C HIS A 359 -4.19 1.79 -9.96
N LEU A 360 -3.31 1.39 -10.89
CA LEU A 360 -2.06 0.70 -10.55
C LEU A 360 -1.03 1.62 -9.89
N ILE A 361 -1.15 2.94 -10.06
CA ILE A 361 -0.16 3.91 -9.58
C ILE A 361 -0.80 5.04 -8.76
N MET A 362 -2.12 5.16 -8.75
CA MET A 362 -2.84 6.16 -7.96
C MET A 362 -2.81 5.81 -6.47
N THR A 363 -2.22 6.68 -5.68
CA THR A 363 -2.13 6.54 -4.22
C THR A 363 -2.76 7.73 -3.49
N GLY A 364 -3.28 7.47 -2.29
CA GLY A 364 -3.85 8.44 -1.38
C GLY A 364 -2.89 8.85 -0.27
N LEU A 365 -3.37 8.84 0.98
CA LEU A 365 -2.56 9.09 2.17
C LEU A 365 -1.59 7.92 2.38
N VAL A 366 -0.29 8.21 2.35
CA VAL A 366 0.76 7.19 2.48
C VAL A 366 1.30 7.17 3.91
N THR A 367 1.49 5.98 4.48
CA THR A 367 2.28 5.79 5.70
C THR A 367 3.29 4.66 5.49
N THR A 368 3.95 4.22 6.56
CA THR A 368 4.75 3.00 6.54
C THR A 368 4.27 2.05 7.64
N VAL A 369 4.49 0.74 7.42
CA VAL A 369 4.30 -0.32 8.40
C VAL A 369 5.52 -1.24 8.33
N GLY A 370 6.31 -1.29 9.41
CA GLY A 370 7.58 -2.01 9.41
C GLY A 370 8.54 -1.52 8.33
N GLY A 371 8.48 -0.22 7.99
CA GLY A 371 9.27 0.38 6.90
C GLY A 371 8.67 0.20 5.49
N VAL A 372 7.68 -0.68 5.31
CA VAL A 372 6.98 -0.87 4.03
C VAL A 372 6.07 0.33 3.77
N PRO A 373 6.20 1.04 2.64
CA PRO A 373 5.28 2.12 2.31
C PRO A 373 3.92 1.54 1.90
N ILE A 374 2.85 2.05 2.51
CA ILE A 374 1.48 1.59 2.26
C ILE A 374 0.56 2.75 1.91
N ASP A 375 -0.44 2.48 1.06
CA ASP A 375 -1.52 3.40 0.76
C ASP A 375 -2.72 3.15 1.68
N LEU A 376 -3.20 4.20 2.35
CA LEU A 376 -4.44 4.19 3.11
C LEU A 376 -5.59 4.86 2.35
N GLY A 377 -5.40 5.23 1.09
CA GLY A 377 -6.41 5.83 0.23
C GLY A 377 -6.71 7.28 0.58
N PHE A 378 -7.69 7.87 -0.12
CA PHE A 378 -8.09 9.26 0.06
C PHE A 378 -9.61 9.39 -0.09
N PRO A 379 -10.39 9.04 0.95
CA PRO A 379 -11.84 9.08 0.87
C PRO A 379 -12.33 10.51 0.57
N GLY A 380 -13.28 10.64 -0.34
CA GLY A 380 -13.80 11.93 -0.77
C GLY A 380 -14.58 12.67 0.31
N TRP A 381 -14.90 12.01 1.43
CA TRP A 381 -15.61 12.59 2.55
C TRP A 381 -14.70 13.21 3.64
N ILE A 382 -13.39 13.30 3.42
CA ILE A 382 -12.48 14.06 4.28
C ILE A 382 -12.96 15.51 4.39
N ASN A 383 -13.12 16.01 5.62
CA ASN A 383 -13.62 17.34 5.89
C ASN A 383 -12.49 18.34 6.16
N LEU A 384 -12.06 19.07 5.13
CA LEU A 384 -10.97 20.05 5.24
C LEU A 384 -11.20 21.07 6.35
N LYS A 385 -12.40 21.68 6.38
CA LYS A 385 -12.70 22.77 7.32
C LYS A 385 -12.56 22.32 8.76
N GLN A 386 -12.96 21.08 9.06
CA GLN A 386 -12.78 20.51 10.39
C GLN A 386 -11.31 20.16 10.66
N CYS A 387 -10.58 19.65 9.67
CA CYS A 387 -9.13 19.40 9.80
C CYS A 387 -8.34 20.68 10.10
N GLU A 388 -8.65 21.78 9.42
CA GLU A 388 -8.06 23.11 9.64
C GLU A 388 -8.40 23.63 11.04
N LYS A 389 -9.69 23.55 11.45
CA LYS A 389 -10.11 23.95 12.79
C LYS A 389 -9.40 23.14 13.89
N ALA A 390 -9.14 21.86 13.66
CA ALA A 390 -8.39 20.99 14.54
C ALA A 390 -6.86 21.14 14.41
N LYS A 391 -6.38 22.05 13.55
CA LYS A 391 -4.96 22.29 13.27
C LYS A 391 -4.21 21.02 12.88
N LEU A 392 -4.83 20.18 12.05
CA LEU A 392 -4.23 18.91 11.60
C LEU A 392 -3.30 19.10 10.40
N LEU A 393 -3.44 20.21 9.68
CA LEU A 393 -2.60 20.57 8.53
C LEU A 393 -1.47 21.55 8.89
N ASP A 394 -1.52 22.10 10.11
CA ASP A 394 -0.56 23.05 10.66
C ASP A 394 0.06 22.44 11.93
N LEU A 395 0.98 21.49 11.72
CA LEU A 395 1.66 20.71 12.77
C LEU A 395 2.86 21.43 13.41
#